data_AF-A0A1B1AGX5-F1
#
_entry.id   AF-A0A1B1AGX5-F1
#
_cell.length_a   1.000
_cell.length_b   1.000
_cell.length_c   1.000
_cell.angle_alpha   90.00
_cell.angle_beta   90.00
_cell.angle_gamma   90.00
#
_symmetry.space_group_name_H-M   'P 1'
#
loop_
_entity.id
_entity.type
_entity.pdbx_description
1 polymer ?
#
loop_
_entity_poly.entity_id
_entity_poly.type
_entity_poly.pdbx_seq_one_letter_code
_entity_poly.pdbx_strand_id
1 'polypeptide(L)'
;MTPSKYRRALAAARAMLLVGAACICACAPAVSQAPPSAAEVEQAHLQAPALRVSFNVKFQPSHALRGAQALEGAGRHDEAATLRDEIAFHGLCFERLTLGGAEFVISVCAPLSLEDSFVTQRFWLEHLGATPGIIFVERNLVADHDDAVKAFPL
;
A
#
# COMPACT_ATOMS: atom_id res chain seq x y z
N MET A 1 0.73 -41.58 -13.47
CA MET A 1 1.72 -42.63 -13.16
C MET A 1 3.10 -41.98 -13.07
N THR A 2 3.82 -42.27 -11.98
CA THR A 2 5.03 -41.58 -11.45
C THR A 2 6.23 -41.49 -12.39
N PRO A 3 7.14 -40.53 -12.15
CA PRO A 3 8.40 -40.90 -11.48
C PRO A 3 8.85 -39.86 -10.41
N SER A 4 9.26 -40.34 -9.22
CA SER A 4 10.67 -40.47 -8.78
C SER A 4 11.35 -39.13 -8.45
N LYS A 5 11.32 -38.66 -7.21
CA LYS A 5 12.35 -38.91 -6.17
C LYS A 5 13.80 -38.79 -6.68
N TYR A 6 14.25 -37.55 -6.91
CA TYR A 6 15.64 -37.13 -7.12
C TYR A 6 15.78 -35.78 -6.42
N ARG A 7 16.76 -35.42 -5.59
CA ARG A 7 18.06 -35.98 -5.23
C ARG A 7 18.40 -35.45 -3.84
N ARG A 8 18.78 -36.33 -2.91
CA ARG A 8 19.59 -35.97 -1.75
C ARG A 8 21.07 -36.10 -2.15
N ALA A 9 21.89 -35.29 -1.48
CA ALA A 9 23.34 -35.44 -1.28
C ALA A 9 24.30 -34.86 -2.34
N LEU A 10 24.98 -33.80 -1.91
CA LEU A 10 26.41 -33.52 -2.12
C LEU A 10 26.81 -32.60 -0.95
N ALA A 11 27.29 -33.11 0.19
CA ALA A 11 28.58 -33.73 0.46
C ALA A 11 29.79 -32.84 0.09
N ALA A 12 30.37 -32.27 1.16
CA ALA A 12 31.79 -32.04 1.37
C ALA A 12 32.54 -31.07 0.42
N ALA A 13 32.62 -29.80 0.81
CA ALA A 13 33.76 -28.96 0.47
C ALA A 13 34.72 -28.94 1.66
N ARG A 14 35.84 -29.62 1.46
CA ARG A 14 36.97 -29.80 2.37
C ARG A 14 37.60 -28.47 2.77
N ALA A 15 37.98 -28.42 4.05
CA ALA A 15 38.92 -27.46 4.60
C ALA A 15 40.25 -27.49 3.82
N MET A 16 40.74 -26.32 3.43
CA MET A 16 42.15 -26.11 3.13
C MET A 16 42.67 -25.02 4.07
N LEU A 17 43.40 -25.51 5.06
CA LEU A 17 44.14 -24.77 6.06
C LEU A 17 45.34 -24.11 5.34
N LEU A 18 45.40 -22.77 5.31
CA LEU A 18 46.64 -22.06 5.07
C LEU A 18 46.93 -21.19 6.29
N VAL A 19 47.92 -21.66 7.04
CA VAL A 19 48.58 -20.97 8.14
C VAL A 19 49.34 -19.79 7.54
N GLY A 20 48.93 -18.58 7.90
CA GLY A 20 49.66 -17.34 7.64
C GLY A 20 49.59 -16.48 8.90
N ALA A 21 50.68 -16.47 9.66
CA ALA A 21 50.81 -15.73 10.90
C ALA A 21 50.96 -14.22 10.63
N ALA A 22 50.08 -13.41 11.21
CA ALA A 22 50.38 -12.04 11.65
C ALA A 22 49.31 -11.57 12.63
N CYS A 23 49.73 -11.26 13.86
CA CYS A 23 48.93 -10.64 14.91
C CYS A 23 48.24 -9.35 14.44
N ILE A 24 46.91 -9.24 14.59
CA ILE A 24 46.24 -8.09 15.22
C ILE A 24 44.97 -8.63 15.91
N CYS A 25 44.88 -8.37 17.21
CA CYS A 25 43.76 -8.72 18.08
C CYS A 25 42.53 -7.89 17.66
N ALA A 26 41.52 -8.51 17.05
CA ALA A 26 40.22 -7.90 16.82
C ALA A 26 39.15 -8.81 17.44
N CYS A 27 38.77 -8.50 18.68
CA CYS A 27 37.54 -9.02 19.27
C CYS A 27 36.37 -8.56 18.41
N ALA A 28 35.83 -9.44 17.56
CA ALA A 28 34.50 -9.26 17.03
C ALA A 28 33.50 -9.50 18.18
N PRO A 29 32.66 -8.53 18.57
CA PRO A 29 31.60 -8.82 19.51
C PRO A 29 30.61 -9.76 18.81
N ALA A 30 30.39 -10.93 19.40
CA ALA A 30 29.23 -11.74 19.08
C ALA A 30 27.98 -10.92 19.46
N VAL A 31 27.33 -10.31 18.47
CA VAL A 31 26.05 -9.64 18.66
C VAL A 31 25.03 -10.74 18.98
N SER A 32 24.79 -10.95 20.27
CA SER A 32 23.71 -11.81 20.76
C SER A 32 22.40 -11.11 20.40
N GLN A 33 21.73 -11.56 19.34
CA GLN A 33 20.39 -11.11 19.01
C GLN A 33 19.43 -11.72 20.02
N ALA A 34 19.18 -11.00 21.12
CA ALA A 34 18.09 -11.33 22.02
C ALA A 34 16.76 -11.30 21.22
N PRO A 35 15.85 -12.27 21.43
CA PRO A 35 14.54 -12.23 20.78
C PRO A 35 13.82 -10.95 21.19
N PRO A 36 13.15 -10.26 20.24
CA PRO A 36 12.51 -8.98 20.51
C PRO A 36 11.49 -9.15 21.64
N SER A 37 11.51 -8.21 22.58
CA SER A 37 10.55 -8.20 23.67
C SER A 37 9.14 -7.94 23.14
N ALA A 38 8.11 -8.40 23.86
CA ALA A 38 6.72 -8.13 23.49
C ALA A 38 6.43 -6.62 23.34
N ALA A 39 7.13 -5.78 24.11
CA ALA A 39 7.03 -4.32 24.02
C ALA A 39 7.61 -3.76 22.70
N GLU A 40 8.72 -4.32 22.20
CA GLU A 40 9.29 -3.93 20.90
C GLU A 40 8.41 -4.40 19.73
N VAL A 41 7.77 -5.56 19.85
CA VAL A 41 6.80 -6.04 18.85
C VAL A 41 5.55 -5.13 18.82
N GLU A 42 5.06 -4.69 19.99
CA GLU A 42 3.90 -3.79 20.08
C GLU A 42 4.24 -2.37 19.58
N GLN A 43 5.43 -1.85 19.90
CA GLN A 43 5.89 -0.57 19.34
C GLN A 43 6.11 -0.63 17.81
N ALA A 44 6.64 -1.73 17.28
CA ALA A 44 6.76 -1.92 15.84
C ALA A 44 5.39 -2.00 15.15
N HIS A 45 4.37 -2.56 15.81
CA HIS A 45 3.00 -2.59 15.30
C HIS A 45 2.35 -1.20 15.28
N LEU A 46 2.61 -0.38 16.30
CA LEU A 46 2.18 1.04 16.36
C LEU A 46 2.91 1.94 15.36
N GLN A 47 4.10 1.53 14.92
CA GLN A 47 4.90 2.24 13.91
C GLN A 47 4.70 1.72 12.49
N ALA A 48 3.90 0.66 12.31
CA ALA A 48 3.57 0.18 10.97
C ALA A 48 2.83 1.29 10.20
N PRO A 49 3.23 1.60 8.96
CA PRO A 49 2.56 2.64 8.19
C PRO A 49 1.10 2.26 8.02
N ALA A 50 0.20 3.12 8.49
CA ALA A 50 -1.23 2.96 8.26
C ALA A 50 -1.46 2.95 6.75
N LEU A 51 -1.86 1.80 6.21
CA LEU A 51 -2.08 1.68 4.78
C LEU A 51 -3.40 2.35 4.42
N ARG A 52 -3.33 3.19 3.40
CA ARG A 52 -4.49 3.88 2.84
C ARG A 52 -4.85 3.24 1.51
N VAL A 53 -6.02 2.60 1.48
CA VAL A 53 -6.58 2.04 0.24
C VAL A 53 -7.38 3.14 -0.45
N SER A 54 -7.03 3.45 -1.71
CA SER A 54 -7.72 4.46 -2.51
C SER A 54 -7.99 3.96 -3.93
N PHE A 55 -8.96 4.60 -4.59
CA PHE A 55 -9.50 4.22 -5.89
C PHE A 55 -9.70 5.45 -6.77
N ASN A 56 -9.37 5.32 -8.06
CA ASN A 56 -9.81 6.28 -9.07
C ASN A 56 -11.17 5.82 -9.60
N VAL A 57 -12.15 6.70 -9.58
CA VAL A 57 -13.54 6.41 -9.98
C VAL A 57 -14.02 7.45 -10.97
N LYS A 58 -14.57 6.98 -12.09
CA LYS A 58 -15.23 7.84 -13.07
C LYS A 58 -16.72 7.53 -13.09
N PHE A 59 -17.53 8.59 -13.03
CA PHE A 59 -18.97 8.48 -13.08
C PHE A 59 -19.53 8.81 -14.47
N GLN A 60 -20.68 8.22 -14.80
CA GLN A 60 -21.49 8.61 -15.94
C GLN A 60 -21.86 10.10 -15.87
N PRO A 61 -22.08 10.77 -17.01
CA PRO A 61 -22.47 12.18 -17.02
C PRO A 61 -23.74 12.50 -16.23
N SER A 62 -24.68 11.55 -16.11
CA SER A 62 -25.94 11.70 -15.38
C SER A 62 -25.82 11.43 -13.87
N HIS A 63 -24.66 11.00 -13.38
CA HIS A 63 -24.48 10.65 -11.98
C HIS A 63 -24.50 11.90 -11.10
N ALA A 64 -25.11 11.82 -9.92
CA ALA A 64 -25.25 12.97 -9.03
C ALA A 64 -23.89 13.58 -8.61
N LEU A 65 -22.85 12.77 -8.39
CA LEU A 65 -21.49 13.27 -8.12
C LEU A 65 -20.83 14.01 -9.30
N ARG A 66 -21.37 13.93 -10.53
CA ARG A 66 -20.87 14.76 -11.63
C ARG A 66 -21.04 16.25 -11.36
N GLY A 67 -22.09 16.63 -10.60
CA GLY A 67 -22.27 17.99 -10.11
C GLY A 67 -21.11 18.45 -9.23
N ALA A 68 -20.65 17.59 -8.31
CA ALA A 68 -19.51 17.88 -7.44
C ALA A 68 -18.22 18.08 -8.25
N GLN A 69 -18.03 17.29 -9.32
CA GLN A 69 -16.89 17.41 -10.23
C GLN A 69 -16.85 18.78 -10.93
N ALA A 70 -18.01 19.23 -11.43
CA ALA A 70 -18.13 20.53 -12.09
C ALA A 70 -17.90 21.69 -11.10
N LEU A 71 -18.39 21.57 -9.87
CA LEU A 71 -18.22 22.56 -8.81
C LEU A 71 -16.75 22.70 -8.39
N GLU A 72 -16.04 21.58 -8.21
CA GLU A 72 -14.59 21.58 -7.95
C GLU A 72 -13.79 22.24 -9.08
N GLY A 73 -14.10 21.92 -10.34
CA GLY A 73 -13.47 22.56 -11.50
C GLY A 73 -13.74 24.07 -11.59
N ALA A 74 -14.82 24.54 -10.96
CA ALA A 74 -15.17 25.96 -10.85
C ALA A 74 -14.65 26.63 -9.56
N GLY A 75 -13.88 25.92 -8.72
CA GLY A 75 -13.34 26.43 -7.46
C GLY A 75 -14.36 26.57 -6.32
N ARG A 76 -15.54 25.93 -6.44
CA ARG A 76 -16.64 25.98 -5.46
C ARG A 76 -16.59 24.78 -4.52
N HIS A 77 -15.48 24.68 -3.78
CA HIS A 77 -15.15 23.49 -2.97
C HIS A 77 -16.20 23.17 -1.89
N ASP A 78 -16.74 24.19 -1.20
CA ASP A 78 -17.74 24.01 -0.13
C ASP A 78 -19.04 23.40 -0.65
N GLU A 79 -19.52 23.84 -1.81
CA GLU A 79 -20.74 23.30 -2.43
C GLU A 79 -20.51 21.90 -2.99
N ALA A 80 -19.32 21.67 -3.55
CA ALA A 80 -18.92 20.32 -3.91
C ALA A 80 -18.88 19.40 -2.69
N ALA A 81 -18.51 19.89 -1.50
CA ALA A 81 -18.43 19.11 -0.27
C ALA A 81 -19.83 18.65 0.19
N THR A 82 -20.81 19.57 0.21
CA THR A 82 -22.21 19.22 0.52
C THR A 82 -22.75 18.12 -0.38
N LEU A 83 -22.50 18.22 -1.69
CA LEU A 83 -22.98 17.22 -2.64
C LEU A 83 -22.26 15.86 -2.49
N ARG A 84 -21.03 15.85 -1.97
CA ARG A 84 -20.29 14.61 -1.65
C ARG A 84 -20.86 13.95 -0.39
N ASP A 85 -21.17 14.73 0.63
CA ASP A 85 -21.71 14.23 1.91
C ASP A 85 -23.10 13.60 1.74
N GLU A 86 -23.91 14.10 0.80
CA GLU A 86 -25.23 13.55 0.49
C GLU A 86 -25.17 12.18 -0.24
N ILE A 87 -24.05 11.88 -0.91
CA ILE A 87 -23.89 10.67 -1.73
C ILE A 87 -22.95 9.71 -1.00
N ALA A 88 -23.49 9.13 0.08
CA ALA A 88 -22.74 8.25 0.96
C ALA A 88 -22.44 6.90 0.31
N PHE A 89 -21.21 6.71 -0.16
CA PHE A 89 -20.58 5.39 -0.09
C PHE A 89 -20.16 5.18 1.36
N HIS A 90 -21.02 4.58 2.19
CA HIS A 90 -20.71 4.33 3.60
C HIS A 90 -19.36 3.63 3.75
N GLY A 91 -18.38 4.31 4.36
CA GLY A 91 -17.01 3.80 4.57
C GLY A 91 -15.96 4.28 3.55
N LEU A 92 -16.36 5.01 2.49
CA LEU A 92 -15.45 5.69 1.57
C LEU A 92 -15.54 7.21 1.73
N CYS A 93 -14.38 7.85 1.72
CA CYS A 93 -14.18 9.28 1.86
C CYS A 93 -13.65 9.83 0.54
N PHE A 94 -14.16 10.99 0.14
CA PHE A 94 -13.54 11.72 -0.95
C PHE A 94 -12.18 12.27 -0.53
N GLU A 95 -11.17 12.11 -1.39
CA GLU A 95 -9.86 12.72 -1.18
C GLU A 95 -9.65 13.93 -2.07
N ARG A 96 -9.74 13.73 -3.39
CA ARG A 96 -9.42 14.74 -4.40
C ARG A 96 -9.98 14.36 -5.75
N LEU A 97 -9.91 15.28 -6.70
CA LEU A 97 -10.03 14.94 -8.13
C LEU A 97 -8.65 14.68 -8.74
N THR A 98 -8.61 13.86 -9.79
CA THR A 98 -7.40 13.71 -10.62
C THR A 98 -7.12 14.97 -11.43
N LEU A 99 -5.90 15.10 -11.96
CA LEU A 99 -5.54 16.22 -12.84
C LEU A 99 -6.48 16.24 -14.07
N GLY A 100 -7.07 17.40 -14.35
CA GLY A 100 -8.13 17.54 -15.36
C GLY A 100 -9.54 17.22 -14.85
N GLY A 101 -9.67 16.89 -13.57
CA GLY A 101 -10.93 16.72 -12.87
C GLY A 101 -11.75 15.54 -13.35
N ALA A 102 -11.19 14.60 -14.13
CA ALA A 102 -11.96 13.59 -14.83
C ALA A 102 -12.40 12.42 -13.94
N GLU A 103 -11.64 12.12 -12.89
CA GLU A 103 -11.91 11.04 -11.93
C GLU A 103 -11.88 11.56 -10.50
N PHE A 104 -12.61 10.87 -9.64
CA PHE A 104 -12.61 11.02 -8.21
C PHE A 104 -11.60 10.07 -7.60
N VAL A 105 -10.76 10.58 -6.72
CA VAL A 105 -9.98 9.76 -5.81
C VAL A 105 -10.79 9.62 -4.54
N ILE A 106 -11.23 8.40 -4.24
CA ILE A 106 -11.92 8.04 -3.01
C ILE A 106 -11.08 7.03 -2.24
N SER A 107 -11.09 7.11 -0.92
CA SER A 107 -10.33 6.20 -0.05
C SER A 107 -11.18 5.65 1.07
N VAL A 108 -10.72 4.55 1.66
CA VAL A 108 -11.33 4.04 2.89
C VAL A 108 -11.10 5.07 4.00
N CYS A 109 -12.17 5.51 4.64
CA CYS A 109 -12.11 6.57 5.65
C CYS A 109 -11.25 6.19 6.87
N ALA A 110 -11.30 4.91 7.27
CA ALA A 110 -10.55 4.40 8.40
C ALA A 110 -9.17 3.88 7.97
N PRO A 111 -8.13 4.07 8.81
CA PRO A 111 -6.85 3.40 8.60
C PRO A 111 -7.01 1.88 8.67
N LEU A 112 -6.26 1.15 7.83
CA LEU A 112 -6.33 -0.30 7.74
C LEU A 112 -5.01 -0.96 8.13
N SER A 113 -5.10 -2.17 8.69
CA SER A 113 -3.96 -3.07 8.80
C SER A 113 -3.54 -3.58 7.41
N LEU A 114 -2.32 -4.14 7.31
CA LEU A 114 -1.86 -4.76 6.06
C LEU A 114 -2.79 -5.87 5.59
N GLU A 115 -3.24 -6.74 6.50
CA GLU A 115 -4.15 -7.84 6.19
C GLU A 115 -5.51 -7.33 5.69
N ASP A 116 -6.09 -6.38 6.42
CA ASP A 116 -7.39 -5.80 6.08
C ASP A 116 -7.36 -5.04 4.76
N SER A 117 -6.22 -4.44 4.40
CA SER A 117 -6.08 -3.65 3.18
C SER A 117 -6.38 -4.47 1.92
N PHE A 118 -5.92 -5.73 1.84
CA PHE A 118 -6.14 -6.57 0.67
C PHE A 118 -7.60 -7.03 0.55
N VAL A 119 -8.21 -7.42 1.67
CA VAL A 119 -9.60 -7.87 1.73
C VAL A 119 -10.54 -6.71 1.39
N THR A 120 -10.35 -5.58 2.08
CA THR A 120 -11.13 -4.35 1.91
C THR A 120 -11.02 -3.84 0.48
N GLN A 121 -9.82 -3.89 -0.10
CA GLN A 121 -9.63 -3.47 -1.46
C GLN A 121 -10.43 -4.32 -2.44
N ARG A 122 -10.30 -5.65 -2.37
CA ARG A 122 -10.98 -6.54 -3.31
C ARG A 122 -12.50 -6.34 -3.24
N PHE A 123 -13.02 -6.24 -2.02
CA PHE A 123 -14.43 -5.94 -1.77
C PHE A 123 -14.86 -4.65 -2.47
N TRP A 124 -14.14 -3.54 -2.27
CA TRP A 124 -14.52 -2.26 -2.86
C TRP A 124 -14.35 -2.20 -4.37
N LEU A 125 -13.33 -2.85 -4.95
CA LEU A 125 -13.21 -2.94 -6.42
C LEU A 125 -14.42 -3.63 -7.05
N GLU A 126 -14.84 -4.75 -6.46
CA GLU A 126 -16.02 -5.50 -6.92
C GLU A 126 -17.30 -4.67 -6.73
N HIS A 127 -17.47 -4.09 -5.54
CA HIS A 127 -18.66 -3.31 -5.21
C HIS A 127 -18.80 -2.06 -6.10
N LEU A 128 -17.74 -1.23 -6.18
CA LEU A 128 -17.73 -0.04 -7.02
C LEU A 128 -17.89 -0.39 -8.52
N GLY A 129 -17.29 -1.51 -8.96
CA GLY A 129 -17.44 -1.99 -10.33
C GLY A 129 -18.87 -2.42 -10.68
N ALA A 130 -19.66 -2.83 -9.68
CA ALA A 130 -21.07 -3.20 -9.84
C ALA A 130 -22.04 -2.02 -9.61
N THR A 131 -21.58 -0.89 -9.07
CA THR A 131 -22.45 0.26 -8.75
C THR A 131 -22.97 0.95 -10.02
N PRO A 132 -24.30 1.08 -10.17
CA PRO A 132 -24.89 1.81 -11.28
C PRO A 132 -24.38 3.26 -11.36
N GLY A 133 -24.00 3.69 -12.56
CA GLY A 133 -23.50 5.05 -12.78
C GLY A 133 -21.99 5.22 -12.62
N ILE A 134 -21.26 4.20 -12.17
CA ILE A 134 -19.79 4.13 -12.29
C ILE A 134 -19.44 3.52 -13.66
N ILE A 135 -18.51 4.14 -14.39
CA ILE A 135 -18.05 3.65 -15.71
C ILE A 135 -16.60 3.17 -15.70
N PHE A 136 -15.85 3.54 -14.67
CA PHE A 136 -14.47 3.13 -14.50
C PHE A 136 -14.12 3.15 -13.02
N VAL A 137 -13.43 2.11 -12.58
CA VAL A 137 -12.84 2.01 -11.26
C VAL A 137 -11.50 1.28 -11.34
N GLU A 138 -10.51 1.81 -10.65
CA GLU A 138 -9.21 1.15 -10.47
C GLU A 138 -8.61 1.46 -9.11
N ARG A 139 -7.60 0.68 -8.71
CA ARG A 139 -6.77 0.98 -7.55
C ARG A 139 -5.94 2.23 -7.84
N ASN A 140 -6.00 3.24 -6.97
CA ASN A 140 -5.10 4.38 -7.05
C ASN A 140 -3.75 3.99 -6.43
N LEU A 141 -2.75 3.80 -7.28
CA LEU A 141 -1.37 3.54 -6.87
C LEU A 141 -0.65 4.87 -6.74
N VAL A 142 -0.57 5.40 -5.53
CA VAL A 142 0.35 6.51 -5.24
C VAL A 142 1.74 5.89 -5.11
N ALA A 143 2.61 6.16 -6.07
CA ALA A 143 4.02 5.83 -5.94
C ALA A 143 4.57 6.65 -4.76
N ASP A 144 5.02 5.95 -3.72
CA ASP A 144 5.68 6.61 -2.59
C ASP A 144 7.01 7.19 -3.08
N HIS A 145 7.12 8.51 -3.15
CA HIS A 145 8.28 9.19 -3.74
C HIS A 145 9.42 9.33 -2.72
N ASP A 146 9.19 9.05 -1.44
CA ASP A 146 10.19 9.21 -0.38
C ASP A 146 11.28 8.12 -0.40
N ASP A 147 11.03 6.98 -1.05
CA ASP A 147 12.06 5.96 -1.31
C ASP A 147 12.93 6.28 -2.54
N ALA A 148 12.43 7.10 -3.48
CA ALA A 148 13.13 7.42 -4.72
C ALA A 148 14.20 8.51 -4.54
N VAL A 149 13.96 9.49 -3.66
CA VAL A 149 14.92 10.58 -3.39
C VAL A 149 16.16 10.07 -2.66
N LYS A 150 16.06 9.00 -1.87
CA LYS A 150 17.23 8.35 -1.25
C LYS A 150 18.06 7.49 -2.21
N ALA A 151 17.46 7.01 -3.30
CA ALA A 151 18.13 6.13 -4.26
C ALA A 151 18.97 6.89 -5.31
N PHE A 152 18.69 8.18 -5.54
CA PHE A 152 19.42 9.02 -6.47
C PHE A 152 19.68 10.41 -5.88
N PRO A 153 20.69 10.57 -5.01
CA PRO A 153 21.17 11.89 -4.65
C PRO A 153 21.76 12.58 -5.88
N LEU A 154 21.30 13.80 -6.16
CA LEU A 154 21.89 14.71 -7.15
C LEU A 154 23.29 15.17 -6.70
#